data_AF-A0A7X9FLQ2-F1
#
_entry.id   AF-A0A7X9FLQ2-F1
#
_cell.length_a   1.000
_cell.length_b   1.000
_cell.length_c   1.000
_cell.angle_alpha   90.00
_cell.angle_beta   90.00
_cell.angle_gamma   90.00
#
_symmetry.space_group_name_H-M   'P 1'
#
loop_
_entity.id
_entity.type
_entity.pdbx_description
1 polymer ?
#
loop_
_entity_poly.entity_id
_entity_poly.type
_entity_poly.pdbx_seq_one_letter_code
_entity_poly.pdbx_strand_id
1 'polypeptide(L)'
;MRSYLIEELTPDDMERIKARLTEKGFKGTLDDIFFIPFPLEMLNDEQAEHLPECGPYVLVLETGADHLKMELLVRGTGKLRCSCISYCSPEQRNQMIDFLDNFIRELDIPV
;
A
#
# COMPACT_ATOMS: atom_id res chain seq x y z
N MET A 1 1.02 4.86 -14.42
CA MET A 1 1.32 4.47 -13.04
C MET A 1 2.08 3.15 -13.05
N ARG A 2 2.96 2.92 -12.07
CA ARG A 2 3.62 1.63 -11.85
C ARG A 2 2.90 0.93 -10.71
N SER A 3 2.51 -0.33 -10.90
CA SER A 3 1.77 -1.10 -9.90
C SER A 3 2.27 -2.52 -9.81
N TYR A 4 2.08 -3.12 -8.64
CA TYR A 4 2.16 -4.55 -8.43
C TYR A 4 0.74 -5.11 -8.36
N LEU A 5 0.45 -6.14 -9.17
CA LEU A 5 -0.89 -6.71 -9.35
C LEU A 5 -0.84 -8.19 -8.97
N ILE A 6 -1.76 -8.59 -8.10
CA ILE A 6 -2.08 -9.98 -7.77
C ILE A 6 -3.52 -10.19 -8.21
N GLU A 7 -3.76 -11.18 -9.05
CA GLU A 7 -5.07 -11.50 -9.64
C GLU A 7 -5.40 -12.98 -9.45
N GLU A 8 -6.57 -13.41 -9.92
CA GLU A 8 -7.10 -14.77 -9.73
C GLU A 8 -7.41 -15.12 -8.26
N LEU A 9 -7.69 -14.12 -7.42
CA LEU A 9 -8.14 -14.33 -6.04
C LEU A 9 -9.61 -14.71 -6.02
N THR A 10 -9.96 -15.71 -5.20
CA THR A 10 -11.36 -16.13 -5.07
C THR A 10 -12.18 -15.08 -4.29
N PRO A 11 -13.52 -15.09 -4.42
CA PRO A 11 -14.37 -14.21 -3.62
C PRO A 11 -14.14 -14.35 -2.10
N ASP A 12 -13.97 -15.59 -1.62
CA ASP A 12 -13.72 -15.88 -0.21
C ASP A 12 -12.36 -15.30 0.25
N ASP A 13 -11.33 -15.39 -0.60
CA ASP A 13 -10.02 -14.78 -0.33
C ASP A 13 -10.14 -13.26 -0.22
N MET A 14 -10.86 -12.63 -1.16
CA MET A 14 -11.08 -11.19 -1.17
C MET A 14 -11.85 -10.70 0.06
N GLU A 15 -12.86 -11.44 0.53
CA GLU A 15 -13.56 -11.11 1.78
C GLU A 15 -12.61 -11.14 2.99
N ARG A 16 -11.79 -12.19 3.10
CA ARG A 16 -10.80 -12.33 4.19
C ARG A 16 -9.76 -11.22 4.16
N ILE A 17 -9.25 -10.90 2.97
CA ILE A 17 -8.28 -9.81 2.74
C ILE A 17 -8.89 -8.46 3.15
N LYS A 18 -10.06 -8.09 2.61
CA LYS A 18 -10.71 -6.80 2.93
C LYS A 18 -11.03 -6.68 4.42
N ALA A 19 -11.48 -7.76 5.06
CA ALA A 19 -11.74 -7.80 6.49
C ALA A 19 -10.46 -7.54 7.29
N ARG A 20 -9.36 -8.24 6.96
CA ARG A 20 -8.08 -8.08 7.66
C ARG A 20 -7.45 -6.70 7.46
N LEU A 21 -7.52 -6.14 6.24
CA LEU A 21 -7.05 -4.78 5.97
C LEU A 21 -7.83 -3.73 6.79
N THR A 22 -9.14 -3.92 6.92
CA THR A 22 -10.00 -3.05 7.73
C THR A 22 -9.66 -3.16 9.22
N GLU A 23 -9.46 -4.38 9.73
CA GLU A 23 -9.06 -4.63 11.12
C GLU A 23 -7.70 -3.99 11.48
N LYS A 24 -6.75 -4.00 10.54
CA LYS A 24 -5.46 -3.30 10.68
C LYS A 24 -5.57 -1.77 10.62
N GLY A 25 -6.75 -1.22 10.33
CA GLY A 25 -6.98 0.23 10.25
C GLY A 25 -6.49 0.87 8.95
N PHE A 26 -6.28 0.09 7.89
CA PHE A 26 -5.78 0.60 6.61
C PHE A 26 -6.88 1.13 5.69
N LYS A 27 -8.14 1.06 6.10
CA LYS A 27 -9.28 1.49 5.28
C LYS A 27 -9.14 2.97 4.92
N GLY A 28 -9.12 3.25 3.62
CA GLY A 28 -9.14 4.60 3.08
C GLY A 28 -10.54 5.22 3.09
N THR A 29 -10.67 6.39 2.47
CA THR A 29 -11.95 7.11 2.38
C THR A 29 -12.93 6.52 1.36
N LEU A 30 -12.43 5.74 0.39
CA LEU A 30 -13.22 5.03 -0.60
C LEU A 30 -13.26 3.54 -0.24
N ASP A 31 -14.36 2.86 -0.60
CA ASP A 31 -14.59 1.49 -0.15
C ASP A 31 -13.53 0.49 -0.62
N ASP A 32 -13.03 0.64 -1.83
CA ASP A 32 -12.06 -0.27 -2.43
C ASP A 32 -10.62 0.24 -2.36
N ILE A 33 -10.36 1.24 -1.51
CA ILE A 33 -9.04 1.83 -1.33
C ILE A 33 -8.55 1.65 0.10
N PHE A 34 -7.31 1.17 0.21
CA PHE A 34 -6.60 1.02 1.48
C PHE A 34 -5.27 1.78 1.42
N PHE A 35 -4.90 2.38 2.55
CA PHE A 35 -3.65 3.10 2.73
C PHE A 35 -2.68 2.24 3.53
N ILE A 36 -1.71 1.64 2.84
CA ILE A 36 -0.69 0.79 3.44
C ILE A 36 0.42 1.70 3.99
N PRO A 37 0.71 1.67 5.30
CA PRO A 37 1.76 2.49 5.89
C PRO A 37 3.11 2.24 5.23
N PHE A 38 3.81 3.32 4.90
CA PHE A 38 5.15 3.23 4.35
C PHE A 38 6.20 3.27 5.47
N PRO A 39 7.23 2.39 5.46
CA PRO A 39 8.24 2.33 6.52
C PRO A 39 9.03 3.64 6.66
N LEU A 40 9.15 4.17 7.87
CA LEU A 40 9.81 5.45 8.14
C LEU A 40 11.32 5.38 7.89
N GLU A 41 11.92 4.24 8.18
CA GLU A 41 13.33 3.92 7.98
C GLU A 41 13.74 3.88 6.50
N MET A 42 12.75 3.82 5.59
CA MET A 42 12.97 3.78 4.14
C MET A 42 12.61 5.09 3.45
N LEU A 43 12.24 6.15 4.19
CA LEU A 43 11.99 7.46 3.59
C LEU A 43 13.28 7.98 2.94
N ASN A 44 13.15 8.59 1.77
CA ASN A 44 14.25 9.37 1.20
C ASN A 44 14.41 10.71 1.95
N ASP A 45 15.51 11.41 1.70
CA ASP A 45 15.84 12.66 2.40
C ASP A 45 14.69 13.69 2.34
N GLU A 46 14.09 13.87 1.17
CA GLU A 46 12.99 14.84 0.99
C GLU A 46 11.71 14.41 1.73
N GLN A 47 11.39 13.11 1.72
CA GLN A 47 10.25 12.58 2.46
C GLN A 47 10.46 12.69 3.98
N ALA A 48 11.68 12.43 4.46
CA ALA A 48 12.02 12.58 5.87
C ALA A 48 11.94 14.05 6.30
N GLU A 49 12.47 14.98 5.50
CA GLU A 49 12.39 16.42 5.74
C GLU A 49 10.94 16.92 5.76
N HIS A 50 10.12 16.45 4.82
CA HIS A 50 8.72 16.87 4.69
C HIS A 50 7.75 16.08 5.58
N LEU A 51 8.21 15.11 6.37
CA LEU A 51 7.36 14.26 7.22
C LEU A 51 6.38 15.05 8.11
N PRO A 52 6.76 16.16 8.78
CA PRO A 52 5.84 16.94 9.62
C PRO A 52 4.68 17.60 8.85
N GLU A 53 4.88 17.91 7.56
CA GLU A 53 3.89 18.64 6.75
C GLU A 53 3.13 17.75 5.76
N CYS A 54 3.80 16.72 5.24
CA CYS A 54 3.28 15.85 4.19
C CYS A 54 2.89 14.47 4.69
N GLY A 55 3.51 14.00 5.78
CA GLY A 55 3.28 12.67 6.33
C GLY A 55 1.92 12.51 7.02
N PRO A 56 1.63 11.30 7.53
CA PRO A 56 2.35 10.04 7.27
C PRO A 56 2.36 9.65 5.79
N TYR A 57 3.29 8.78 5.41
CA TYR A 57 3.43 8.27 4.05
C TYR A 57 2.78 6.90 3.90
N VAL A 58 2.16 6.67 2.74
CA VAL A 58 1.42 5.45 2.42
C VAL A 58 1.63 5.04 0.96
N LEU A 59 1.43 3.76 0.67
CA LEU A 59 1.09 3.28 -0.67
C LEU A 59 -0.42 3.03 -0.74
N VAL A 60 -0.98 3.24 -1.92
CA VAL A 60 -2.40 2.96 -2.18
C VAL A 60 -2.53 1.50 -2.64
N LEU A 61 -3.38 0.75 -1.95
CA LEU A 61 -3.82 -0.58 -2.35
C LEU A 61 -5.28 -0.49 -2.80
N GLU A 62 -5.52 -0.76 -4.07
CA GLU A 62 -6.84 -0.88 -4.67
C GLU A 62 -7.27 -2.35 -4.64
N THR A 63 -8.52 -2.62 -4.25
CA THR A 63 -9.09 -3.97 -4.25
C THR A 63 -10.20 -4.10 -5.28
N GLY A 64 -10.13 -5.11 -6.13
CA GLY A 64 -11.16 -5.43 -7.11
C GLY A 64 -12.14 -6.49 -6.64
N ALA A 65 -12.76 -7.17 -7.61
CA ALA A 65 -13.56 -8.36 -7.40
C ALA A 65 -12.70 -9.61 -7.12
N ASP A 66 -11.53 -9.67 -7.74
CA ASP A 66 -10.65 -10.86 -7.83
C ASP A 66 -9.16 -10.48 -7.84
N HIS A 67 -8.83 -9.23 -7.46
CA HIS A 67 -7.46 -8.73 -7.54
C HIS A 67 -7.13 -7.71 -6.46
N LEU A 68 -5.82 -7.58 -6.22
CA LEU A 68 -5.18 -6.55 -5.43
C LEU A 68 -4.20 -5.79 -6.30
N LYS A 69 -4.27 -4.46 -6.28
CA LYS A 69 -3.40 -3.61 -7.08
C LYS A 69 -2.78 -2.54 -6.21
N MET A 70 -1.50 -2.72 -5.91
CA MET A 70 -0.72 -1.76 -5.14
C MET A 70 -0.04 -0.77 -6.07
N GLU A 71 -0.32 0.51 -5.91
CA GLU A 71 0.41 1.57 -6.58
C GLU A 71 1.80 1.72 -5.94
N LEU A 72 2.86 1.61 -6.75
CA LEU A 72 4.25 1.72 -6.30
C LEU A 72 4.69 3.20 -6.20
N LEU A 73 3.85 4.02 -5.58
CA LEU A 73 4.04 5.46 -5.39
C LEU A 73 3.87 5.79 -3.91
N VAL A 74 4.89 6.40 -3.32
CA VAL A 74 4.85 6.88 -1.94
C VAL A 74 4.08 8.19 -1.91
N ARG A 75 2.95 8.23 -1.19
CA ARG A 75 2.08 9.40 -1.07
C ARG A 75 2.06 9.89 0.36
N GLY A 76 2.21 11.21 0.55
CA GLY A 76 1.91 11.83 1.83
C GLY A 76 0.40 12.03 1.99
N THR A 77 -0.13 11.83 3.20
CA THR A 77 -1.55 12.08 3.50
C THR A 77 -1.86 13.54 3.82
N GLY A 78 -0.85 14.38 4.07
CA GLY A 78 -1.02 15.80 4.40
C GLY A 78 -1.25 16.70 3.18
N LYS A 79 -0.30 16.71 2.24
CA LYS A 79 -0.36 17.52 1.01
C LYS A 79 -0.58 16.63 -0.22
N LEU A 80 -1.61 16.97 -1.02
CA LEU A 80 -1.94 16.23 -2.26
C LEU A 80 -0.93 16.41 -3.39
N ARG A 81 -0.14 17.49 -3.35
CA ARG A 81 0.89 17.81 -4.35
C ARG A 81 2.14 18.27 -3.63
N CYS A 82 3.19 17.48 -3.72
CA CYS A 82 4.52 17.78 -3.22
C CYS A 82 5.53 16.98 -4.03
N SER A 83 6.76 17.47 -4.16
CA SER A 83 7.87 16.77 -4.81
C SER A 83 8.28 15.50 -4.06
N CYS A 84 8.00 15.38 -2.75
CA CYS A 84 8.22 14.15 -1.99
C CYS A 84 7.31 12.98 -2.42
N ILE A 85 6.23 13.25 -3.18
CA ILE A 85 5.39 12.21 -3.78
C ILE A 85 6.14 11.64 -4.98
N SER A 86 6.66 10.44 -4.83
CA SER A 86 7.58 9.83 -5.80
C SER A 86 7.34 8.33 -5.93
N TYR A 87 7.77 7.77 -7.07
CA TYR A 87 7.75 6.33 -7.25
C TYR A 87 8.74 5.68 -6.30
N CYS A 88 8.40 4.49 -5.81
CA CYS A 88 9.29 3.70 -4.99
C CYS A 88 10.65 3.50 -5.69
N SER A 89 11.73 3.67 -4.94
CA SER A 89 13.04 3.14 -5.34
C SER A 89 12.98 1.62 -5.48
N PRO A 90 13.98 0.97 -6.11
CA PRO A 90 14.00 -0.48 -6.22
C PRO A 90 13.88 -1.22 -4.87
N GLU A 91 14.54 -0.71 -3.84
CA GLU A 91 14.53 -1.28 -2.49
C GLU A 91 13.17 -1.10 -1.81
N GLN A 92 12.63 0.13 -1.84
CA GLN A 92 11.30 0.45 -1.32
C GLN A 92 10.21 -0.40 -2.00
N ARG A 93 10.31 -0.56 -3.32
CA ARG A 93 9.38 -1.40 -4.09
C ARG A 93 9.41 -2.84 -3.60
N ASN A 94 10.61 -3.42 -3.47
CA ASN A 94 10.75 -4.82 -3.06
C ASN A 94 10.19 -5.01 -1.64
N GLN A 95 10.51 -4.11 -0.71
CA GLN A 95 9.94 -4.15 0.63
C GLN A 95 8.41 -4.14 0.63
N MET A 96 7.80 -3.26 -0.19
CA MET A 96 6.34 -3.17 -0.22
C MET A 96 5.68 -4.37 -0.90
N ILE A 97 6.33 -4.97 -1.91
CA ILE A 97 5.90 -6.23 -2.52
C ILE A 97 5.98 -7.35 -1.47
N ASP A 98 7.11 -7.50 -0.79
CA ASP A 98 7.30 -8.51 0.25
C ASP A 98 6.30 -8.33 1.39
N PHE A 99 5.96 -7.08 1.76
CA PHE A 99 4.91 -6.80 2.72
C PHE A 99 3.55 -7.36 2.28
N LEU A 100 3.14 -7.11 1.03
CA LEU A 100 1.85 -7.56 0.51
C LEU A 100 1.81 -9.08 0.39
N ASP A 101 2.88 -9.70 -0.10
CA ASP A 101 2.99 -11.16 -0.22
C ASP A 101 2.92 -11.83 1.15
N ASN A 102 3.65 -11.31 2.14
CA ASN A 102 3.61 -11.82 3.51
C ASN A 102 2.23 -11.63 4.15
N PHE A 103 1.57 -10.50 3.91
CA PHE A 103 0.22 -10.25 4.38
C PHE A 103 -0.79 -11.29 3.84
N ILE A 104 -0.67 -11.67 2.57
CA ILE A 104 -1.55 -12.67 1.96
C ILE A 104 -1.22 -14.08 2.50
N ARG A 105 0.06 -14.40 2.66
CA ARG A 105 0.51 -15.67 3.27
C ARG A 105 0.05 -15.83 4.72
N GLU A 106 0.01 -14.75 5.51
CA GLU A 106 -0.55 -14.76 6.87
C GLU A 106 -2.03 -15.16 6.91
N LEU A 107 -2.74 -15.04 5.79
CA LEU A 107 -4.13 -15.46 5.62
C LEU A 107 -4.26 -16.87 5.03
N ASP A 108 -3.16 -17.62 4.88
CA ASP A 108 -3.15 -18.95 4.24
C ASP A 108 -3.74 -18.93 2.81
N ILE A 109 -3.60 -17.81 2.09
CA ILE A 109 -4.05 -17.66 0.70
C ILE A 109 -2.87 -17.97 -0.21
N PRO A 110 -3.00 -18.91 -1.18
CA PRO A 110 -1.91 -19.26 -2.08
C PRO A 110 -1.72 -18.17 -3.14
N VAL A 111 -0.54 -17.54 -3.15
CA VAL A 111 -0.06 -16.58 -4.16
C VAL A 111 1.37 -16.87 -4.57
#